data_AF-A0A975LJJ6-F1
#
_entry.id   AF-A0A975LJJ6-F1
#
_cell.length_a   1.000
_cell.length_b   1.000
_cell.length_c   1.000
_cell.angle_alpha   90.00
_cell.angle_beta   90.00
_cell.angle_gamma   90.00
#
_symmetry.space_group_name_H-M   'P 1'
#
loop_
_entity.id
_entity.type
_entity.pdbx_description
1 polymer ?
#
loop_
_entity_poly.entity_id
_entity_poly.type
_entity_poly.pdbx_seq_one_letter_code
_entity_poly.pdbx_strand_id
1 'polypeptide(L)'
;MNEIREIVTKAVVGKGKKKFNLVERVNPANKAFSVLGCWIINNDFRALKSNSEVNLKGSFEINIWYSYDNNSKTDVTKKVITYSNVIPTTKVVNDTLGSPEEVTVRMLQQPTCVDAKITGDSIEVEVIYEAVAEVIGETKMKVTVFDQSDQYIEEEDFDLDIDENFISEV
;
A
#
# COMPACT_ATOMS: atom_id res chain seq x y z
N MET A 1 24.38 15.42 35.06
CA MET A 1 24.17 15.80 33.65
C MET A 1 23.92 14.49 32.94
N ASN A 2 22.73 14.27 32.37
CA ASN A 2 22.45 12.98 31.74
C ASN A 2 23.38 12.81 30.54
N GLU A 3 24.02 11.65 30.45
CA GLU A 3 24.86 11.31 29.30
C GLU A 3 23.97 11.24 28.04
N ILE A 4 24.39 11.89 26.95
CA ILE A 4 23.68 11.87 25.68
C ILE A 4 24.54 11.11 24.68
N ARG A 5 23.96 10.09 24.05
CA ARG A 5 24.58 9.33 22.95
C ARG A 5 23.91 9.68 21.63
N GLU A 6 24.67 9.57 20.55
CA GLU A 6 24.16 9.68 19.18
C GLU A 6 24.04 8.29 18.57
N ILE A 7 22.89 8.00 17.99
CA ILE A 7 22.61 6.74 17.30
C ILE A 7 22.39 7.04 15.82
N VAL A 8 23.04 6.26 14.97
CA VAL A 8 22.73 6.20 13.53
C VAL A 8 21.71 5.09 13.31
N THR A 9 20.60 5.41 12.64
CA THR A 9 19.51 4.47 12.40
C THR A 9 18.85 4.71 11.05
N LYS A 10 18.16 3.68 10.53
CA LYS A 10 17.26 3.82 9.37
C LYS A 10 15.87 4.24 9.86
N ALA A 11 15.37 5.35 9.32
CA ALA A 11 14.06 5.88 9.67
C ALA A 11 13.32 6.35 8.41
N VAL A 12 12.02 6.62 8.55
CA VAL A 12 11.27 7.28 7.47
C VAL A 12 11.65 8.75 7.42
N VAL A 13 12.44 9.11 6.41
CA VAL A 13 12.97 10.46 6.20
C VAL A 13 12.14 11.28 5.22
N GLY A 14 11.24 10.63 4.47
CA GLY A 14 10.31 11.28 3.56
C GLY A 14 9.00 10.52 3.41
N LYS A 15 7.91 11.26 3.16
CA LYS A 15 6.57 10.67 2.97
C LYS A 15 5.84 11.33 1.81
N GLY A 16 5.05 10.55 1.09
CA GLY A 16 4.18 11.01 0.03
C GLY A 16 2.87 10.25 0.04
N LYS A 17 1.76 10.91 -0.26
CA LYS A 17 0.45 10.28 -0.38
C LYS A 17 -0.26 10.86 -1.59
N LYS A 18 -0.85 9.99 -2.43
CA LYS A 18 -1.57 10.44 -3.62
C LYS A 18 -2.70 9.49 -3.98
N LYS A 19 -3.84 10.08 -4.34
CA LYS A 19 -4.97 9.40 -4.98
C LYS A 19 -4.84 9.50 -6.49
N PHE A 20 -5.16 8.41 -7.17
CA PHE A 20 -5.11 8.27 -8.62
C PHE A 20 -6.51 8.01 -9.17
N ASN A 21 -6.73 8.50 -10.38
CA ASN A 21 -7.92 8.24 -11.18
C ASN A 21 -7.46 7.86 -12.58
N LEU A 22 -7.99 6.78 -13.12
CA LEU A 22 -7.73 6.27 -14.45
C LEU A 22 -9.05 5.93 -15.13
N VAL A 23 -9.19 6.35 -16.38
CA VAL A 23 -10.32 5.97 -17.23
C VAL A 23 -9.81 5.07 -18.35
N GLU A 24 -10.34 3.86 -18.43
CA GLU A 24 -9.95 2.85 -19.41
C GLU A 24 -11.13 2.46 -20.30
N ARG A 25 -10.86 2.25 -21.58
CA ARG A 25 -11.85 1.67 -22.51
C ARG A 25 -11.52 0.23 -22.80
N VAL A 26 -12.54 -0.61 -22.67
CA VAL A 26 -12.45 -2.05 -22.89
C VAL A 26 -13.45 -2.44 -23.97
N ASN A 27 -12.99 -3.15 -24.99
CA ASN A 27 -13.85 -3.62 -26.08
C ASN A 27 -14.26 -5.07 -25.79
N PRO A 28 -15.53 -5.31 -25.44
CA PRO A 28 -16.03 -6.67 -25.27
C PRO A 28 -16.13 -7.40 -26.62
N ALA A 29 -16.05 -8.73 -26.60
CA ALA A 29 -16.19 -9.55 -27.81
C ALA A 29 -17.60 -9.45 -28.42
N ASN A 30 -18.61 -9.29 -27.56
CA ASN A 30 -20.01 -9.08 -27.93
C ASN A 30 -20.43 -7.65 -27.59
N LYS A 31 -21.24 -7.01 -28.43
CA LYS A 31 -21.76 -5.66 -28.15
C LYS A 31 -22.56 -5.68 -26.84
N ALA A 32 -22.06 -4.96 -25.85
CA ALA A 32 -22.67 -4.90 -24.53
C ALA A 32 -24.03 -4.21 -24.58
N PHE A 33 -24.99 -4.77 -23.86
CA PHE A 33 -26.33 -4.22 -23.64
C PHE A 33 -26.44 -3.58 -22.25
N SER A 34 -25.92 -4.23 -21.21
CA SER A 34 -25.85 -3.66 -19.86
C SER A 34 -24.60 -4.14 -19.13
N VAL A 35 -24.03 -3.28 -18.28
CA VAL A 35 -22.94 -3.66 -17.36
C VAL A 35 -23.57 -4.24 -16.10
N LEU A 36 -23.18 -5.47 -15.75
CA LEU A 36 -23.69 -6.20 -14.60
C LEU A 36 -22.75 -6.10 -13.39
N GLY A 37 -21.46 -5.93 -13.64
CA GLY A 37 -20.45 -5.77 -12.60
C GLY A 37 -19.07 -5.52 -13.20
N CYS A 38 -18.21 -4.85 -12.43
CA CYS A 38 -16.82 -4.65 -12.79
C CYS A 38 -15.95 -4.88 -11.55
N TRP A 39 -14.99 -5.79 -11.66
CA TRP A 39 -14.12 -6.19 -10.57
C TRP A 39 -12.66 -6.07 -10.99
N ILE A 40 -11.81 -5.62 -10.08
CA ILE A 40 -10.39 -5.43 -10.33
C ILE A 40 -9.61 -6.36 -9.41
N ILE A 41 -8.68 -7.12 -10.00
CA ILE A 41 -7.88 -8.13 -9.30
C ILE A 41 -6.42 -8.09 -9.76
N ASN A 42 -5.58 -8.85 -9.06
CA ASN A 42 -4.19 -9.08 -9.45
C ASN A 42 -3.39 -7.77 -9.58
N ASN A 43 -3.64 -6.81 -8.69
CA ASN A 43 -2.84 -5.60 -8.60
C ASN A 43 -1.44 -5.95 -8.08
N ASP A 44 -0.44 -5.76 -8.92
CA ASP A 44 0.98 -5.88 -8.56
C ASP A 44 1.71 -4.61 -8.99
N PHE A 45 2.72 -4.21 -8.22
CA PHE A 45 3.44 -2.98 -8.46
C PHE A 45 4.86 -2.99 -7.90
N ARG A 46 5.67 -2.09 -8.45
CA ARG A 46 7.01 -1.76 -7.98
C ARG A 46 7.16 -0.25 -7.88
N ALA A 47 7.98 0.18 -6.94
CA ALA A 47 8.26 1.58 -6.71
C ALA A 47 9.75 1.84 -6.75
N LEU A 48 10.13 2.97 -7.35
CA LEU A 48 11.52 3.43 -7.39
C LEU A 48 11.59 4.87 -6.91
N LYS A 49 12.55 5.15 -6.03
CA LYS A 49 12.85 6.51 -5.58
C LYS A 49 13.48 7.31 -6.72
N SER A 50 13.05 8.56 -6.91
CA SER A 50 13.63 9.50 -7.86
C SER A 50 13.57 10.91 -7.30
N ASN A 51 14.71 11.45 -6.85
CA ASN A 51 14.82 12.80 -6.28
C ASN A 51 13.81 13.07 -5.16
N SER A 52 12.86 13.99 -5.35
CA SER A 52 11.80 14.31 -4.38
C SER A 52 10.50 13.55 -4.64
N GLU A 53 10.54 12.48 -5.43
CA GLU A 53 9.35 11.73 -5.85
C GLU A 53 9.59 10.23 -5.79
N VAL A 54 8.50 9.47 -5.90
CA VAL A 54 8.50 8.01 -6.02
C VAL A 54 7.71 7.63 -7.28
N ASN A 55 8.38 6.91 -8.18
CA ASN A 55 7.78 6.39 -9.40
C ASN A 55 7.14 5.03 -9.08
N LEU A 56 5.81 4.99 -9.12
CA LEU A 56 5.00 3.80 -8.90
C LEU A 56 4.58 3.22 -10.26
N LYS A 57 5.04 2.01 -10.58
CA LYS A 57 4.68 1.29 -11.81
C LYS A 57 4.05 -0.05 -11.46
N GLY A 58 2.94 -0.37 -12.09
CA GLY A 58 2.25 -1.63 -11.79
C GLY A 58 1.24 -2.00 -12.86
N SER A 59 0.49 -3.04 -12.55
CA SER A 59 -0.60 -3.52 -13.38
C SER A 59 -1.69 -4.17 -12.54
N PHE A 60 -2.91 -4.17 -13.05
CA PHE A 60 -4.04 -4.94 -12.53
C PHE A 60 -4.89 -5.49 -13.68
N GLU A 61 -5.73 -6.48 -13.40
CA GLU A 61 -6.69 -7.02 -14.35
C GLU A 61 -8.10 -6.49 -14.03
N ILE A 62 -8.76 -5.92 -15.02
CA ILE A 62 -10.19 -5.57 -14.98
C ILE A 62 -10.98 -6.76 -15.53
N ASN A 63 -11.98 -7.22 -14.78
CA ASN A 63 -13.00 -8.17 -15.21
C ASN A 63 -14.35 -7.47 -15.27
N ILE A 64 -14.99 -7.45 -16.44
CA ILE A 64 -16.27 -6.78 -16.67
C ILE A 64 -17.31 -7.83 -17.04
N TRP A 65 -18.33 -8.02 -16.19
CA TRP A 65 -19.52 -8.79 -16.49
C TRP A 65 -20.52 -7.90 -17.19
N TYR A 66 -20.99 -8.34 -18.34
CA TYR A 66 -21.98 -7.61 -19.11
C TYR A 66 -22.99 -8.58 -19.72
N SER A 67 -24.18 -8.07 -20.02
CA SER A 67 -25.16 -8.77 -20.84
C SER A 67 -25.07 -8.31 -22.29
N TYR A 68 -25.50 -9.17 -23.20
CA TYR A 68 -25.60 -8.90 -24.63
C TYR A 68 -26.84 -9.60 -25.21
N ASP A 69 -27.10 -9.41 -26.50
CA ASP A 69 -28.25 -10.02 -27.19
C ASP A 69 -29.59 -9.66 -26.50
N ASN A 70 -29.85 -8.35 -26.37
CA ASN A 70 -31.01 -7.78 -25.65
C ASN A 70 -31.20 -8.35 -24.24
N ASN A 71 -30.12 -8.39 -23.46
CA ASN A 71 -30.08 -8.86 -22.08
C ASN A 71 -30.42 -10.35 -21.89
N SER A 72 -30.36 -11.17 -22.95
CA SER A 72 -30.67 -12.61 -22.88
C SER A 72 -29.46 -13.49 -22.57
N LYS A 73 -28.24 -12.99 -22.79
CA LYS A 73 -26.99 -13.70 -22.54
C LYS A 73 -26.01 -12.83 -21.76
N THR A 74 -25.07 -13.46 -21.06
CA THR A 74 -24.02 -12.78 -20.29
C THR A 74 -22.64 -13.27 -20.71
N ASP A 75 -21.65 -12.42 -20.54
CA ASP A 75 -20.24 -12.75 -20.81
C ASP A 75 -19.32 -11.93 -19.90
N VAL A 76 -18.04 -12.31 -19.87
CA VAL A 76 -17.00 -11.62 -19.11
C VAL A 76 -15.86 -11.23 -20.04
N THR A 77 -15.57 -9.93 -20.10
CA THR A 77 -14.39 -9.42 -20.79
C THR A 77 -13.31 -9.05 -19.78
N LYS A 78 -12.07 -9.41 -20.10
CA LYS A 78 -10.90 -9.17 -19.24
C LYS A 78 -9.89 -8.29 -19.94
N LYS A 79 -9.27 -7.37 -19.20
CA LYS A 79 -8.17 -6.53 -19.70
C LYS A 79 -7.14 -6.27 -18.62
N VAL A 80 -5.87 -6.54 -18.93
CA VAL A 80 -4.75 -6.12 -18.08
C VAL A 80 -4.42 -4.66 -18.39
N ILE A 81 -4.37 -3.85 -17.35
CA ILE A 81 -4.05 -2.43 -17.41
C ILE A 81 -2.72 -2.20 -16.72
N THR A 82 -1.80 -1.53 -17.40
CA THR A 82 -0.52 -1.07 -16.84
C THR A 82 -0.60 0.40 -16.50
N TYR A 83 -0.05 0.81 -15.37
CA TYR A 83 -0.01 2.21 -14.95
C TYR A 83 1.40 2.64 -14.52
N SER A 84 1.70 3.92 -14.70
CA SER A 84 2.94 4.57 -14.27
C SER A 84 2.61 5.93 -13.68
N ASN A 85 2.82 6.07 -12.38
CA ASN A 85 2.42 7.23 -11.59
C ASN A 85 3.59 7.80 -10.80
N VAL A 86 3.47 9.07 -10.44
CA VAL A 86 4.43 9.78 -9.61
C VAL A 86 3.76 10.19 -8.30
N ILE A 87 4.35 9.79 -7.17
CA ILE A 87 3.99 10.23 -5.83
C ILE A 87 5.05 11.25 -5.36
N PRO A 88 4.73 12.54 -5.28
CA PRO A 88 5.61 13.53 -4.67
C PRO A 88 5.84 13.19 -3.19
N THR A 89 7.07 13.37 -2.72
CA THR A 89 7.45 13.12 -1.33
C THR A 89 7.98 14.40 -0.69
N THR A 90 7.62 14.59 0.58
CA THR A 90 8.12 15.68 1.42
C THR A 90 9.08 15.11 2.45
N LYS A 91 10.20 15.79 2.68
CA LYS A 91 11.14 15.43 3.76
C LYS A 91 10.46 15.61 5.12
N VAL A 92 10.62 14.61 5.97
CA VAL A 92 10.19 14.60 7.38
C VAL A 92 11.38 14.84 8.30
N VAL A 93 12.58 14.44 7.85
CA VAL A 93 13.84 14.61 8.59
C VAL A 93 14.81 15.40 7.73
N ASN A 94 15.41 16.45 8.29
CA ASN A 94 16.37 17.30 7.59
C ASN A 94 17.79 16.71 7.58
N ASP A 95 18.20 16.08 8.68
CA ASP A 95 19.55 15.55 8.90
C ASP A 95 19.71 14.11 8.37
N THR A 96 19.62 13.95 7.06
CA THR A 96 19.88 12.68 6.38
C THR A 96 21.36 12.52 6.03
N LEU A 97 21.93 11.34 6.26
CA LEU A 97 23.37 11.07 6.09
C LEU A 97 23.83 10.81 4.63
N GLY A 98 22.94 10.96 3.65
CA GLY A 98 23.27 10.83 2.22
C GLY A 98 23.47 9.40 1.71
N SER A 99 23.06 8.39 2.48
CA SER A 99 23.04 6.99 2.03
C SER A 99 21.94 6.73 0.98
N PRO A 100 22.03 5.65 0.19
CA PRO A 100 20.99 5.29 -0.76
C PRO A 100 19.66 5.12 -0.04
N GLU A 101 18.68 5.91 -0.43
CA GLU A 101 17.33 5.89 0.13
C GLU A 101 16.55 4.69 -0.43
N GLU A 102 15.95 3.91 0.48
CA GLU A 102 15.01 2.85 0.15
C GLU A 102 13.58 3.41 0.10
N VAL A 103 12.69 2.71 -0.59
CA VAL A 103 11.28 3.11 -0.67
C VAL A 103 10.39 1.93 -0.38
N THR A 104 9.42 2.16 0.49
CA THR A 104 8.30 1.27 0.74
C THR A 104 7.02 1.96 0.30
N VAL A 105 6.21 1.28 -0.52
CA VAL A 105 4.90 1.78 -0.94
C VAL A 105 3.82 0.83 -0.48
N ARG A 106 2.73 1.39 0.03
CA ARG A 106 1.53 0.65 0.42
C ARG A 106 0.29 1.26 -0.25
N MET A 107 -0.56 0.40 -0.78
CA MET A 107 -1.89 0.80 -1.25
C MET A 107 -2.78 1.05 -0.02
N LEU A 108 -3.23 2.28 0.17
CA LEU A 108 -4.27 2.65 1.14
C LEU A 108 -5.64 2.21 0.65
N GLN A 109 -5.87 2.36 -0.66
CA GLN A 109 -7.03 1.85 -1.37
C GLN A 109 -6.53 1.08 -2.58
N GLN A 110 -6.89 -0.21 -2.68
CA GLN A 110 -6.62 -1.02 -3.87
C GLN A 110 -7.37 -0.46 -5.08
N PRO A 111 -6.86 -0.64 -6.32
CA PRO A 111 -7.58 -0.29 -7.55
C PRO A 111 -9.02 -0.80 -7.50
N THR A 112 -9.96 0.13 -7.55
CA THR A 112 -11.38 -0.14 -7.43
C THR A 112 -12.12 0.54 -8.57
N CYS A 113 -13.01 -0.19 -9.24
CA CYS A 113 -13.94 0.38 -10.19
C CYS A 113 -14.98 1.24 -9.45
N VAL A 114 -15.14 2.49 -9.85
CA VAL A 114 -16.15 3.40 -9.29
C VAL A 114 -17.29 3.70 -10.26
N ASP A 115 -17.02 3.61 -11.56
CA ASP A 115 -18.04 3.72 -12.60
C ASP A 115 -17.69 2.82 -13.79
N ALA A 116 -18.71 2.27 -14.44
CA ALA A 116 -18.57 1.48 -15.64
C ALA A 116 -19.78 1.70 -16.55
N LYS A 117 -19.56 2.28 -17.73
CA LYS A 117 -20.63 2.69 -18.65
C LYS A 117 -20.34 2.29 -20.09
N ILE A 118 -21.39 1.93 -20.82
CA ILE A 118 -21.29 1.58 -22.24
C ILE A 118 -21.19 2.88 -23.04
N THR A 119 -20.14 2.99 -23.86
CA THR A 119 -19.88 4.11 -24.76
C THR A 119 -19.60 3.58 -26.16
N GLY A 120 -20.59 3.68 -27.05
CA GLY A 120 -20.54 3.08 -28.38
C GLY A 120 -20.52 1.55 -28.28
N ASP A 121 -19.46 0.94 -28.82
CA ASP A 121 -19.22 -0.51 -28.74
C ASP A 121 -18.21 -0.90 -27.65
N SER A 122 -17.80 0.06 -26.82
CA SER A 122 -16.83 -0.12 -25.73
C SER A 122 -17.48 0.09 -24.36
N ILE A 123 -16.83 -0.43 -23.31
CA ILE A 123 -17.17 -0.14 -21.92
C ILE A 123 -16.06 0.75 -21.36
N GLU A 124 -16.43 1.94 -20.92
CA GLU A 124 -15.55 2.88 -20.23
C GLU A 124 -15.61 2.60 -18.73
N VAL A 125 -14.46 2.36 -18.11
CA VAL A 125 -14.31 2.01 -16.68
C VAL A 125 -13.47 3.07 -16.00
N GLU A 126 -14.01 3.67 -14.95
CA GLU A 126 -13.31 4.59 -14.07
C GLU A 126 -12.76 3.83 -12.85
N VAL A 127 -11.45 3.94 -12.65
CA VAL A 127 -10.71 3.24 -11.59
C VAL A 127 -10.04 4.26 -10.69
N ILE A 128 -10.22 4.09 -9.37
CA ILE A 128 -9.49 4.87 -8.36
C ILE A 128 -8.65 3.97 -7.47
N TYR A 129 -7.54 4.51 -6.99
CA TYR A 129 -6.70 3.90 -5.96
C TYR A 129 -5.92 4.98 -5.23
N GLU A 130 -5.42 4.65 -4.05
CA GLU A 130 -4.66 5.58 -3.23
C GLU A 130 -3.43 4.87 -2.67
N ALA A 131 -2.27 5.51 -2.78
CA ALA A 131 -1.02 4.96 -2.30
C ALA A 131 -0.30 5.94 -1.36
N VAL A 132 0.42 5.37 -0.39
CA VAL A 132 1.38 6.07 0.45
C VAL A 132 2.78 5.52 0.17
N ALA A 133 3.74 6.42 0.00
CA ALA A 133 5.15 6.12 -0.17
C ALA A 133 5.92 6.63 1.05
N GLU A 134 6.78 5.78 1.60
CA GLU A 134 7.70 6.09 2.68
C GLU A 134 9.13 5.90 2.18
N VAL A 135 9.91 6.96 2.30
CA VAL A 135 11.33 6.98 1.95
C VAL A 135 12.11 6.68 3.21
N ILE A 136 12.88 5.60 3.19
CA ILE A 136 13.69 5.13 4.30
C ILE A 136 15.14 5.55 4.03
N GLY A 137 15.72 6.28 4.98
CA GLY A 137 17.09 6.76 4.90
C GLY A 137 17.76 6.72 6.26
N GLU A 138 19.08 6.87 6.29
CA GLU A 138 19.81 6.93 7.54
C GLU A 138 19.82 8.35 8.11
N THR A 139 19.52 8.44 9.40
CA THR A 139 19.53 9.67 10.18
C THR A 139 20.20 9.44 11.52
N LYS A 140 20.56 10.55 12.17
CA LYS A 140 21.02 10.55 13.55
C LYS A 140 19.88 10.91 14.49
N MET A 141 19.88 10.29 15.66
CA MET A 141 19.05 10.70 16.79
C MET A 141 19.89 10.74 18.06
N LYS A 142 19.57 11.70 18.94
CA LYS A 142 20.19 11.78 20.27
C LYS A 142 19.30 11.07 21.27
N VAL A 143 19.90 10.20 22.07
CA VAL A 143 19.23 9.49 23.15
C VAL A 143 19.86 9.87 24.48
N THR A 144 19.01 10.05 25.49
CA THR A 144 19.44 10.22 26.87
C THR A 144 19.72 8.84 27.44
N VAL A 145 20.93 8.64 27.97
CA VAL A 145 21.30 7.43 28.69
C VAL A 145 20.78 7.57 30.11
N PHE A 146 19.95 6.62 30.52
CA PHE A 146 19.59 6.44 31.92
C PHE A 146 20.58 5.44 32.51
N ASP A 147 21.53 5.94 33.28
CA ASP A 147 22.41 5.10 34.08
C ASP A 147 21.64 4.71 35.34
N GLN A 148 20.79 3.68 35.25
CA GLN A 148 20.36 2.98 36.44
C GLN A 148 21.56 2.16 36.89
N SER A 149 22.41 2.76 37.71
CA SER A 149 23.43 2.01 38.45
C SER A 149 22.71 0.92 39.26
N ASP A 150 22.79 -0.32 38.77
CA ASP A 150 22.52 -1.57 39.48
C ASP A 150 21.46 -1.49 40.61
N GLN A 151 20.19 -1.38 40.25
CA GLN A 151 19.19 -2.16 40.96
C GLN A 151 18.75 -3.26 40.01
N TYR A 152 19.55 -4.32 39.98
CA TYR A 152 18.95 -5.65 39.88
C TYR A 152 17.91 -5.67 41.01
N ILE A 153 16.65 -5.43 40.66
CA ILE A 153 15.58 -6.04 41.42
C ILE A 153 15.86 -7.52 41.13
N GLU A 154 16.50 -8.21 42.10
CA GLU A 154 16.38 -9.66 42.15
C GLU A 154 14.89 -9.90 41.93
N GLU A 155 14.54 -10.59 40.83
CA GLU A 155 13.19 -11.08 40.63
C GLU A 155 12.94 -12.08 41.78
N GLU A 156 12.67 -11.58 42.98
CA GLU A 156 12.09 -12.34 44.07
C GLU A 156 10.73 -12.78 43.55
N ASP A 157 10.71 -14.03 43.11
CA ASP A 157 9.55 -14.88 42.92
C ASP A 157 8.39 -14.24 42.15
N PHE A 158 8.52 -14.20 40.82
CA PHE A 158 7.34 -14.49 39.99
C PHE A 158 7.00 -15.98 40.17
N ASP A 159 6.44 -16.32 41.34
CA ASP A 159 5.59 -17.50 41.51
C ASP A 159 4.39 -17.29 40.58
N LEU A 160 4.57 -17.68 39.32
CA LEU A 160 3.47 -17.96 38.43
C LEU A 160 2.79 -19.20 39.01
N ASP A 161 1.80 -18.98 39.86
CA ASP A 161 0.77 -19.98 40.19
C ASP A 161 0.07 -20.35 38.88
N ILE A 162 0.67 -21.28 38.14
CA ILE A 162 0.04 -21.96 37.03
C ILE A 162 -1.07 -22.80 37.67
N ASP A 163 -2.33 -22.40 37.50
CA ASP A 163 -3.46 -23.24 37.86
C ASP A 163 -3.42 -24.50 36.99
N GLU A 164 -2.94 -25.60 37.57
CA GLU A 164 -2.88 -26.92 36.91
C GLU A 164 -4.26 -27.45 36.49
N ASN A 165 -5.37 -26.80 36.88
CA ASN A 165 -6.71 -27.16 36.43
C ASN A 165 -7.14 -26.50 35.10
N PHE A 166 -6.28 -25.73 34.42
CA PHE A 166 -6.66 -25.10 33.15
C PHE A 166 -6.81 -26.10 31.98
N ILE A 167 -6.42 -27.36 32.17
CA ILE A 167 -6.79 -28.46 31.27
C ILE A 167 -7.76 -29.38 32.02
N SER A 168 -9.03 -28.97 32.09
CA SER A 168 -10.09 -29.96 32.24
C SER A 168 -10.21 -30.72 30.91
N GLU A 169 -9.75 -31.98 30.91
CA GLU A 169 -10.22 -32.98 29.95
C GLU A 169 -11.75 -32.98 29.95
N VAL A 170 -12.40 -32.62 28.83
CA VAL A 170 -13.43 -33.37 28.07
C VAL A 170 -13.69 -32.64 26.75
#